data_AF-A0A5C6DLN1-F1
#
_entry.id   AF-A0A5C6DLN1-F1
#
_cell.length_a   1.000
_cell.length_b   1.000
_cell.length_c   1.000
_cell.angle_alpha   90.00
_cell.angle_beta   90.00
_cell.angle_gamma   90.00
#
_symmetry.space_group_name_H-M   'P 1'
#
loop_
_entity.id
_entity.type
_entity.pdbx_description
1 polymer ?
#
loop_
_entity_poly.entity_id
_entity_poly.type
_entity_poly.pdbx_seq_one_letter_code
_entity_poly.pdbx_strand_id
1 'polypeptide(L)'
;MAKRSDLLRRLKMADRRRNRRPTAAAKPAQGRTAAPTPQTDVAGLVVTEILQFVDEGGRRSDAEVVSALRAFRRGSNPSSPDAMVLKQRLQQIGDRADVEMRTLRDAVGDLIDEATHYSDRGQANDRFVKYLQLVAGS
;
A
#
# COMPACT_ATOMS: atom_id res chain seq x y z
N MET A 1 17.54 -8.52 3.13
CA MET A 1 17.21 -8.16 4.53
C MET A 1 16.99 -6.66 4.73
N ALA A 2 17.86 -5.76 4.23
CA ALA A 2 17.73 -4.30 4.44
C ALA A 2 16.43 -3.65 3.90
N LYS A 3 16.00 -3.98 2.68
CA LYS A 3 14.79 -3.40 2.04
C LYS A 3 13.49 -3.61 2.82
N ARG A 4 13.34 -4.78 3.47
CA ARG A 4 12.16 -5.13 4.26
C ARG A 4 12.03 -4.28 5.53
N SER A 5 13.16 -4.05 6.21
CA SER A 5 13.21 -3.15 7.37
C SER A 5 12.90 -1.71 6.97
N ASP A 6 13.32 -1.25 5.80
CA ASP A 6 12.98 0.10 5.31
C ASP A 6 11.50 0.25 4.98
N LEU A 7 10.89 -0.76 4.34
CA LEU A 7 9.45 -0.78 4.06
C LEU A 7 8.63 -0.78 5.35
N LEU A 8 8.97 -1.66 6.30
CA LEU A 8 8.34 -1.71 7.63
C LEU A 8 8.49 -0.39 8.39
N ARG A 9 9.67 0.24 8.29
CA ARG A 9 9.95 1.52 8.95
C ARG A 9 9.17 2.67 8.30
N ARG A 10 8.98 2.64 6.98
CA ARG A 10 8.15 3.60 6.23
C ARG A 10 6.66 3.43 6.58
N LEU A 11 6.14 2.20 6.58
CA LEU A 11 4.76 1.89 6.99
C LEU A 11 4.50 2.34 8.43
N LYS A 12 5.41 2.03 9.36
CA LYS A 12 5.29 2.46 10.77
C LYS A 12 5.41 3.98 10.95
N MET A 13 6.21 4.65 10.12
CA MET A 13 6.30 6.11 10.12
C MET A 13 5.02 6.75 9.56
N ALA A 14 4.42 6.14 8.53
CA ALA A 14 3.18 6.60 7.93
C ALA A 14 2.00 6.42 8.89
N ASP A 15 1.93 5.29 9.57
CA ASP A 15 0.94 5.06 10.63
C ASP A 15 1.07 6.08 11.76
N ARG A 16 2.30 6.31 12.27
CA ARG A 16 2.57 7.35 13.29
C ARG A 16 2.16 8.75 12.85
N ARG A 17 2.25 9.08 11.56
CA ARG A 17 1.77 10.36 11.02
C ARG A 17 0.24 10.40 10.95
N ARG A 18 -0.39 9.27 10.65
CA ARG A 18 -1.85 9.10 10.58
C ARG A 18 -2.50 9.23 11.97
N ASN A 19 -1.90 8.61 12.98
CA ASN A 19 -2.34 8.67 14.37
C ASN A 19 -2.09 10.05 15.04
N ARG A 20 -1.27 10.89 14.39
CA ARG A 20 -0.99 12.26 14.81
C ARG A 20 -1.86 13.31 14.13
N ARG A 21 -2.83 12.95 13.28
CA ARG A 21 -3.71 13.93 12.64
C ARG A 21 -4.58 14.60 13.71
N PRO A 22 -4.29 15.85 14.14
CA PRO A 22 -5.17 16.57 15.04
C PRO A 22 -6.30 17.10 14.17
N THR A 23 -7.53 16.93 14.61
CA THR A 23 -8.67 17.68 14.09
C THR A 23 -8.40 19.18 14.32
N ALA A 24 -8.12 19.89 13.23
CA ALA A 24 -8.20 21.34 13.03
C ALA A 24 -7.53 22.32 14.02
N ALA A 25 -6.94 23.37 13.41
CA ALA A 25 -6.65 24.70 13.94
C ALA A 25 -5.41 24.92 14.84
N ALA A 26 -4.33 25.44 14.24
CA ALA A 26 -3.58 26.60 14.76
C ALA A 26 -2.56 27.11 13.72
N LYS A 27 -2.46 28.44 13.59
CA LYS A 27 -1.56 29.22 12.72
C LYS A 27 -0.09 29.22 13.22
N PRO A 28 0.88 29.68 12.41
CA PRO A 28 2.25 29.15 12.39
C PRO A 28 3.22 29.85 13.35
N ALA A 29 4.20 29.11 13.86
CA ALA A 29 5.38 29.66 14.49
C ALA A 29 6.62 29.28 13.67
N GLN A 30 7.31 30.34 13.23
CA GLN A 30 8.56 30.35 12.48
C GLN A 30 9.67 29.63 13.26
N GLY A 31 10.18 28.54 12.69
CA GLY A 31 11.37 27.84 13.16
C GLY A 31 11.99 27.11 11.99
N ARG A 32 13.22 27.47 11.63
CA ARG A 32 13.99 26.89 10.52
C ARG A 32 14.14 25.38 10.72
N THR A 33 13.35 24.60 10.00
CA THR A 33 13.70 23.25 9.57
C THR A 33 13.29 23.16 8.12
N ALA A 34 14.23 22.82 7.24
CA ALA A 34 13.94 22.50 5.84
C ALA A 34 12.68 21.66 5.80
N ALA A 35 11.63 22.16 5.13
CA ALA A 35 10.40 21.43 4.99
C ALA A 35 10.77 20.05 4.42
N PRO A 36 10.46 18.93 5.10
CA PRO A 36 10.49 17.67 4.40
C PRO A 36 9.49 17.88 3.27
N THR A 37 9.96 17.79 2.02
CA THR A 37 9.04 17.63 0.90
C THR A 37 8.02 16.58 1.35
N PRO A 38 6.71 16.84 1.23
CA PRO A 38 5.70 15.86 1.61
C PRO A 38 5.90 14.67 0.68
N GLN A 39 6.77 13.75 1.09
CA GLN A 39 7.07 12.55 0.34
C GLN A 39 5.86 11.68 0.57
N THR A 40 4.92 11.77 -0.37
CA THR A 40 3.68 11.01 -0.38
C THR A 40 4.02 9.56 -0.13
N ASP A 41 3.46 8.97 0.93
CA ASP A 41 3.73 7.57 1.26
C ASP A 41 2.93 6.68 0.32
N VAL A 42 3.48 6.48 -0.87
CA VAL A 42 2.84 5.70 -1.94
C VAL A 42 2.62 4.25 -1.50
N ALA A 43 3.53 3.68 -0.70
CA ALA A 43 3.37 2.33 -0.16
C ALA A 43 2.17 2.25 0.79
N GLY A 44 2.02 3.21 1.71
CA GLY A 44 0.86 3.28 2.60
C GLY A 44 -0.45 3.55 1.86
N LEU A 45 -0.44 4.33 0.78
CA LEU A 45 -1.62 4.51 -0.09
C LEU A 45 -2.04 3.19 -0.74
N VAL A 46 -1.09 2.46 -1.32
CA VAL A 46 -1.36 1.15 -1.94
C VAL A 46 -1.88 0.14 -0.92
N VAL A 47 -1.26 0.05 0.25
CA VAL A 47 -1.72 -0.85 1.33
C VAL A 47 -3.12 -0.46 1.81
N THR A 48 -3.42 0.83 1.92
CA THR A 48 -4.76 1.30 2.31
C THR A 48 -5.81 0.85 1.29
N GLU A 49 -5.56 1.02 -0.01
CA GLU A 49 -6.52 0.58 -1.05
C GLU A 49 -6.71 -0.93 -1.03
N ILE A 50 -5.65 -1.72 -0.81
CA ILE A 50 -5.76 -3.18 -0.66
C ILE A 50 -6.63 -3.55 0.54
N LEU A 51 -6.42 -2.90 1.69
CA LEU A 51 -7.18 -3.20 2.90
C LEU A 51 -8.65 -2.78 2.79
N GLN A 52 -8.94 -1.61 2.22
CA GLN A 52 -10.30 -1.19 1.93
C GLN A 52 -10.99 -2.13 0.95
N PHE A 53 -10.29 -2.53 -0.11
CA PHE A 53 -10.79 -3.50 -1.08
C PHE A 53 -11.15 -4.86 -0.45
N VAL A 54 -10.33 -5.32 0.50
CA VAL A 54 -10.61 -6.55 1.28
C VAL A 54 -11.80 -6.34 2.21
N ASP A 55 -11.91 -5.18 2.85
CA ASP A 55 -12.97 -4.87 3.83
C ASP A 55 -14.35 -4.69 3.17
N GLU A 56 -14.42 -4.05 2.00
CA GLU A 56 -15.66 -3.77 1.27
C GLU A 56 -16.31 -5.02 0.64
N GLY A 57 -15.53 -6.08 0.39
CA GLY A 57 -15.92 -7.16 -0.52
C GLY A 57 -16.05 -8.56 0.09
N GLY A 58 -15.98 -8.72 1.42
CA GLY A 58 -15.93 -10.04 2.06
C GLY A 58 -14.58 -10.76 1.88
N ARG A 59 -14.54 -12.10 1.90
CA ARG A 59 -13.30 -12.92 1.78
C ARG A 59 -12.62 -12.76 0.40
N ARG A 60 -11.97 -11.64 0.16
CA ARG A 60 -11.01 -11.43 -0.93
C ARG A 60 -9.73 -12.18 -0.58
N SER A 61 -9.28 -13.04 -1.47
CA SER A 61 -8.12 -13.92 -1.21
C SER A 61 -6.79 -13.23 -1.57
N ASP A 62 -5.69 -13.70 -0.99
CA ASP A 62 -4.35 -13.24 -1.36
C ASP A 62 -4.10 -13.38 -2.87
N ALA A 63 -4.65 -14.44 -3.49
CA ALA A 63 -4.52 -14.70 -4.92
C ALA A 63 -5.10 -13.57 -5.78
N GLU A 64 -6.23 -12.99 -5.37
CA GLU A 64 -6.88 -11.88 -6.09
C GLU A 64 -6.08 -10.58 -5.95
N VAL A 65 -5.60 -10.30 -4.73
CA VAL A 65 -4.75 -9.14 -4.46
C VAL A 65 -3.45 -9.23 -5.25
N VAL A 66 -2.78 -10.38 -5.23
CA VAL A 66 -1.54 -10.61 -5.97
C VAL A 66 -1.76 -10.56 -7.47
N SER A 67 -2.87 -11.10 -7.97
CA SER A 67 -3.26 -11.03 -9.38
C SER A 67 -3.43 -9.58 -9.84
N ALA A 68 -4.14 -8.75 -9.06
CA ALA A 68 -4.31 -7.33 -9.34
C ALA A 68 -2.98 -6.57 -9.36
N LEU A 69 -2.12 -6.79 -8.36
CA LEU A 69 -0.81 -6.15 -8.26
C LEU A 69 0.10 -6.52 -9.44
N ARG A 70 0.14 -7.82 -9.81
CA ARG A 70 0.90 -8.30 -10.97
C ARG A 70 0.35 -7.71 -12.27
N ALA A 71 -0.96 -7.66 -12.42
CA ALA A 71 -1.61 -7.09 -13.60
C ALA A 71 -1.32 -5.58 -13.73
N PHE A 72 -1.38 -4.83 -12.62
CA PHE A 72 -0.99 -3.43 -12.58
C PHE A 72 0.47 -3.24 -13.01
N ARG A 73 1.41 -4.00 -12.41
CA ARG A 73 2.84 -3.90 -12.72
C ARG A 73 3.17 -4.24 -14.17
N ARG A 74 2.47 -5.22 -14.76
CA ARG A 74 2.64 -5.65 -16.16
C ARG A 74 1.87 -4.79 -17.17
N GLY A 75 0.98 -3.91 -16.71
CA GLY A 75 0.06 -3.19 -17.59
C GLY A 75 -1.03 -4.06 -18.22
N SER A 76 -1.21 -5.30 -17.75
CA SER A 76 -2.20 -6.25 -18.26
C SER A 76 -3.52 -6.17 -17.49
N ASN A 77 -4.60 -6.73 -18.02
CA ASN A 77 -5.87 -6.84 -17.29
C ASN A 77 -5.92 -8.18 -16.54
N PRO A 78 -6.30 -8.19 -15.24
CA PRO A 78 -6.53 -9.42 -14.52
C PRO A 78 -7.85 -10.07 -14.99
N SER A 79 -7.94 -11.40 -14.88
CA SER A 79 -9.10 -12.17 -15.33
C SER A 79 -10.30 -12.08 -14.35
N SER A 80 -10.04 -11.73 -13.08
CA SER A 80 -11.07 -11.58 -12.07
C SER A 80 -11.61 -10.14 -12.07
N PRO A 81 -12.95 -9.94 -12.09
CA PRO A 81 -13.55 -8.61 -12.01
C PRO A 81 -13.17 -7.88 -10.71
N ASP A 82 -12.97 -8.63 -9.63
CA ASP A 82 -12.51 -8.10 -8.35
C ASP A 82 -11.07 -7.59 -8.45
N ALA A 83 -10.18 -8.37 -9.06
CA ALA A 83 -8.82 -7.92 -9.31
C ALA A 83 -8.77 -6.70 -10.26
N MET A 84 -9.73 -6.55 -11.17
CA MET A 84 -9.85 -5.36 -12.02
C MET A 84 -10.18 -4.11 -11.20
N VAL A 85 -11.10 -4.21 -10.24
CA VAL A 85 -11.45 -3.10 -9.35
C VAL A 85 -10.22 -2.64 -8.56
N LEU A 86 -9.46 -3.57 -7.96
CA LEU A 86 -8.24 -3.21 -7.23
C LEU A 86 -7.19 -2.59 -8.17
N LYS A 87 -6.98 -3.14 -9.36
CA LYS A 87 -6.08 -2.54 -10.37
C LYS A 87 -6.49 -1.10 -10.70
N GLN A 88 -7.78 -0.83 -10.86
CA GLN A 88 -8.28 0.51 -11.17
C GLN A 88 -8.02 1.50 -10.03
N ARG A 89 -8.19 1.09 -8.77
CA ARG A 89 -7.82 1.90 -7.59
C ARG A 89 -6.32 2.23 -7.59
N LEU A 90 -5.47 1.26 -7.93
CA LEU A 90 -4.01 1.50 -8.06
C LEU A 90 -3.69 2.49 -9.19
N GLN A 91 -4.42 2.45 -10.31
CA GLN A 91 -4.27 3.44 -11.38
C GLN A 91 -4.64 4.85 -10.91
N GLN A 92 -5.72 4.99 -10.15
CA GLN A 92 -6.13 6.28 -9.58
C GLN A 92 -5.08 6.86 -8.61
N ILE A 93 -4.31 6.03 -7.89
CA ILE A 93 -3.16 6.50 -7.11
C ILE A 93 -2.08 7.07 -8.05
N GLY A 94 -1.80 6.39 -9.16
CA GLY A 94 -0.81 6.80 -10.15
C GLY A 94 -1.18 8.08 -10.91
N ASP A 95 -2.47 8.37 -11.03
CA ASP A 95 -2.98 9.59 -11.65
C ASP A 95 -2.90 10.83 -10.74
N ARG A 96 -2.52 10.66 -9.45
CA ARG A 96 -2.38 11.78 -8.54
C ARG A 96 -1.11 12.57 -8.84
N ALA A 97 -1.23 13.90 -8.85
CA ALA A 97 -0.12 14.82 -9.12
C ALA A 97 1.03 14.76 -8.08
N ASP A 98 0.75 14.22 -6.88
CA ASP A 98 1.70 14.05 -5.78
C ASP A 98 2.34 12.65 -5.74
N VAL A 99 2.08 11.79 -6.72
CA VAL A 99 2.61 10.42 -6.80
C VAL A 99 3.43 10.24 -8.07
N GLU A 100 4.69 9.85 -7.91
CA GLU A 100 5.51 9.44 -9.05
C GLU A 100 5.18 7.99 -9.44
N MET A 101 4.81 7.76 -10.71
CA MET A 101 4.45 6.44 -11.22
C MET A 101 5.58 5.40 -11.04
N ARG A 102 6.84 5.83 -11.04
CA ARG A 102 7.98 4.96 -10.75
C ARG A 102 7.94 4.47 -9.30
N THR A 103 7.77 5.39 -8.35
CA THR A 103 7.64 5.09 -6.92
C THR A 103 6.44 4.18 -6.64
N LEU A 104 5.33 4.38 -7.36
CA LEU A 104 4.16 3.49 -7.29
C LEU A 104 4.47 2.08 -7.79
N ARG A 105 5.13 1.95 -8.95
CA ARG A 105 5.54 0.63 -9.49
C ARG A 105 6.52 -0.09 -8.58
N ASP A 106 7.47 0.65 -7.98
CA ASP A 106 8.43 0.09 -7.03
C ASP A 106 7.72 -0.40 -5.76
N ALA A 107 6.79 0.38 -5.20
CA ALA A 107 5.98 -0.02 -4.04
C ALA A 107 5.11 -1.26 -4.34
N VAL A 108 4.49 -1.32 -5.52
CA VAL A 108 3.74 -2.51 -5.96
C VAL A 108 4.68 -3.71 -6.15
N GLY A 109 5.88 -3.50 -6.67
CA GLY A 109 6.91 -4.53 -6.81
C GLY A 109 7.30 -5.14 -5.46
N ASP A 110 7.62 -4.30 -4.47
CA ASP A 110 7.96 -4.72 -3.12
C ASP A 110 6.82 -5.52 -2.46
N LEU A 111 5.56 -5.12 -2.69
CA LEU A 111 4.39 -5.83 -2.18
C LEU A 111 4.17 -7.20 -2.85
N ILE A 112 4.45 -7.34 -4.16
CA ILE A 112 4.38 -8.63 -4.86
C ILE A 112 5.46 -9.58 -4.31
N ASP A 113 6.66 -9.08 -4.07
CA ASP A 113 7.76 -9.87 -3.54
C ASP A 113 7.43 -10.36 -2.11
N GLU A 114 6.91 -9.49 -1.25
CA GLU A 114 6.47 -9.86 0.09
C GLU A 114 5.27 -10.83 0.03
N ALA A 115 4.29 -10.63 -0.86
CA ALA A 115 3.17 -11.55 -1.02
C ALA A 115 3.63 -12.96 -1.46
N THR A 116 4.62 -13.03 -2.36
CA THR A 116 5.20 -14.30 -2.83
C THR A 116 5.86 -15.06 -1.68
N HIS A 117 6.51 -14.36 -0.74
CA HIS A 117 7.04 -14.97 0.49
C HIS A 117 5.98 -15.59 1.39
N TYR A 118 4.74 -15.08 1.37
CA TYR A 118 3.62 -15.66 2.13
C TYR A 118 2.90 -16.78 1.38
N SER A 119 2.89 -16.75 0.04
CA SER A 119 2.31 -17.81 -0.81
C SER A 119 3.12 -19.12 -0.82
N ASP A 120 4.45 -19.05 -0.70
CA ASP A 120 5.36 -20.22 -0.84
C ASP A 120 5.28 -21.22 0.33
N ARG A 121 4.61 -20.86 1.44
CA ARG A 121 4.53 -21.69 2.66
C ARG A 121 3.33 -22.64 2.73
N GLY A 122 2.59 -22.82 1.62
CA GLY A 122 1.57 -23.87 1.48
C GLY A 122 0.44 -23.88 2.53
N GLN A 123 0.24 -22.78 3.26
CA GLN A 123 -0.75 -22.72 4.34
C GLN A 123 -1.47 -21.36 4.36
N ALA A 124 -2.80 -21.44 4.30
CA ALA A 124 -3.81 -20.39 4.40
C ALA A 124 -3.73 -19.28 3.32
N ASN A 125 -4.79 -19.19 2.51
CA ASN A 125 -4.92 -18.32 1.34
C ASN A 125 -5.01 -16.79 1.65
N ASP A 126 -4.88 -16.39 2.92
CA ASP A 126 -5.14 -15.00 3.38
C ASP A 126 -4.04 -14.46 4.32
N ARG A 127 -2.84 -15.05 4.32
CA ARG A 127 -1.74 -14.65 5.23
C ARG A 127 -1.16 -13.29 4.85
N PHE A 128 -1.04 -12.99 3.56
CA PHE A 128 -0.53 -11.71 3.11
C PHE A 128 -1.48 -10.58 3.51
N VAL A 129 -2.78 -10.75 3.28
CA VAL A 129 -3.80 -9.78 3.70
C VAL A 129 -3.83 -9.62 5.23
N LYS A 130 -3.77 -10.71 6.01
CA LYS A 130 -3.68 -10.63 7.49
C LYS A 130 -2.42 -9.92 7.97
N TYR A 131 -1.29 -10.14 7.30
CA TYR A 131 -0.05 -9.43 7.60
C TYR A 131 -0.19 -7.93 7.32
N LEU A 132 -0.80 -7.54 6.20
CA LEU A 132 -1.07 -6.14 5.90
C LEU A 132 -2.00 -5.52 6.96
N GLN A 133 -3.06 -6.23 7.39
CA GLN A 133 -3.95 -5.78 8.45
C GLN A 133 -3.20 -5.56 9.78
N LEU A 134 -2.33 -6.50 10.16
CA LEU A 134 -1.52 -6.38 11.37
C LEU A 134 -0.56 -5.18 11.30
N VAL A 135 0.12 -5.00 10.18
CA VAL A 135 1.15 -3.95 10.02
C VAL A 135 0.52 -2.56 9.84
N ALA A 136 -0.67 -2.48 9.27
CA ALA A 136 -1.39 -1.20 9.08
C ALA A 136 -2.34 -0.84 10.23
N GLY A 137 -2.68 -1.78 11.10
CA GLY A 137 -3.57 -1.58 12.25
C GLY A 137 -2.88 -1.50 13.61
N SER A 138 -1.54 -1.45 13.67
CA SER A 138 -0.74 -1.43 14.92
C SER A 138 0.00 -0.11 15.16
#